data_AF-A0A951CR25-F1
#
_entry.id   AF-A0A951CR25-F1
#
_cell.length_a   1.000
_cell.length_b   1.000
_cell.length_c   1.000
_cell.angle_alpha   90.00
_cell.angle_beta   90.00
_cell.angle_gamma   90.00
#
_symmetry.space_group_name_H-M   'P 1'
#
loop_
_entity.id
_entity.type
_entity.pdbx_description
1 polymer ?
#
loop_
_entity_poly.entity_id
_entity_poly.type
_entity_poly.pdbx_seq_one_letter_code
_entity_poly.pdbx_strand_id
1 'polypeptide(L)'
;MIKFDVKLYQMRKSARSARPLKRRTTLTLPVDALERAERLAIATGVNLSSAVAQALEEGLRSHSAVERSEQVLRNYRKAFLGFTEDELLILDGVAPESKPDRRA
;
A
#
# COMPACT_ATOMS: atom_id res chain seq x y z
N MET A 1 -54.87 -16.52 17.71
CA MET A 1 -53.65 -17.32 17.42
C MET A 1 -53.43 -17.20 15.92
N ILE A 2 -52.40 -16.59 15.35
CA ILE A 2 -50.99 -16.41 15.74
C ILE A 2 -50.56 -15.01 15.22
N LYS A 3 -50.02 -14.15 16.08
CA LYS A 3 -49.41 -12.87 15.68
C LYS A 3 -47.96 -13.15 15.28
N PHE A 4 -47.63 -13.03 14.00
CA PHE A 4 -46.24 -13.00 13.54
C PHE A 4 -45.65 -11.63 13.87
N ASP A 5 -44.96 -11.56 15.00
CA ASP A 5 -44.17 -10.41 15.42
C ASP A 5 -42.89 -10.37 14.59
N VAL A 6 -42.99 -9.82 13.38
CA VAL A 6 -41.82 -9.49 12.55
C VAL A 6 -41.19 -8.26 13.17
N LYS A 7 -40.43 -8.48 14.25
CA LYS A 7 -39.47 -7.52 14.78
C LYS A 7 -38.46 -7.22 13.68
N LEU A 8 -38.81 -6.20 12.92
CA LEU A 8 -37.96 -5.16 12.36
C LEU A 8 -36.50 -5.34 12.81
N TYR A 9 -35.75 -6.10 12.00
CA TYR A 9 -34.33 -6.36 12.22
C TYR A 9 -33.55 -5.09 11.85
N GLN A 10 -33.75 -4.02 12.62
CA GLN A 10 -32.89 -2.85 12.62
C GLN A 10 -31.58 -3.20 13.35
N MET A 11 -30.76 -4.05 12.74
CA MET A 11 -29.33 -4.05 13.03
C MET A 11 -28.67 -3.00 12.13
N ARG A 12 -28.85 -1.73 12.50
CA ARG A 12 -27.92 -0.68 12.10
C ARG A 12 -26.58 -1.05 12.75
N LYS A 13 -25.72 -1.77 12.03
CA LYS A 13 -24.29 -1.87 12.36
C LYS A 13 -23.75 -0.44 12.34
N SER A 14 -23.81 0.26 13.46
CA SER A 14 -22.95 1.41 13.67
C SER A 14 -21.54 0.84 13.69
N ALA A 15 -20.84 0.89 12.56
CA ALA A 15 -19.40 0.76 12.54
C ALA A 15 -18.88 1.86 13.47
N ARG A 16 -18.65 1.52 14.75
CA ARG A 16 -17.85 2.35 15.63
C ARG A 16 -16.52 2.45 14.90
N SER A 17 -16.24 3.63 14.34
CA SER A 17 -14.90 4.01 13.91
C SER A 17 -13.99 3.72 15.10
N ALA A 18 -13.30 2.59 15.05
CA ALA A 18 -12.39 2.18 16.08
C ALA A 18 -11.27 3.21 16.04
N ARG A 19 -11.22 4.10 17.02
CA ARG A 19 -10.10 5.03 17.16
C ARG A 19 -8.82 4.19 17.11
N PRO A 20 -7.86 4.52 16.24
CA PRO A 20 -6.63 3.75 16.14
C PRO A 20 -5.97 3.68 17.53
N LEU A 21 -5.66 2.46 17.97
CA LEU A 21 -5.03 2.20 19.26
C LEU A 21 -3.65 2.84 19.28
N LYS A 22 -3.45 3.84 20.15
CA LYS A 22 -2.15 4.50 20.34
C LYS A 22 -1.33 3.73 21.38
N ARG A 23 -0.07 3.42 21.06
CA ARG A 23 0.91 2.85 22.01
C ARG A 23 2.04 3.85 22.21
N ARG A 24 2.48 4.04 23.45
CA ARG A 24 3.62 4.90 23.78
C ARG A 24 4.91 4.11 23.64
N THR A 25 5.83 4.64 22.86
CA THR A 25 7.16 4.06 22.64
C THR A 25 8.22 5.16 22.79
N THR A 26 9.42 4.78 23.20
CA THR A 26 10.59 5.65 23.20
C THR A 26 11.48 5.24 22.05
N LEU A 27 11.92 6.20 21.23
CA LEU A 27 12.77 5.96 20.07
C LEU A 27 14.04 6.79 20.21
N THR A 28 15.17 6.22 19.79
CA THR A 28 16.43 6.97 19.65
C THR A 28 16.54 7.43 18.21
N LEU A 29 16.74 8.73 17.99
CA LEU A 29 16.81 9.34 16.66
C LEU A 29 18.16 10.05 16.46
N PRO A 30 18.69 10.09 15.23
CA PRO A 30 19.81 10.97 14.89
C PRO A 30 19.45 12.43 15.16
N VAL A 31 20.42 13.24 15.60
CA VAL A 31 20.23 14.67 15.91
C VAL A 31 19.65 15.41 14.70
N ASP A 32 20.21 15.21 13.51
CA ASP A 32 19.74 15.85 12.28
C ASP A 32 18.29 15.50 11.90
N ALA A 33 17.84 14.30 12.30
CA ALA A 33 16.44 13.89 12.09
C ALA A 33 15.50 14.61 13.07
N LEU A 34 15.95 14.79 14.32
CA LEU A 34 15.20 15.52 15.34
C LEU A 34 15.05 17.00 14.96
N GLU A 35 16.14 17.66 14.53
CA GLU A 35 16.11 19.07 14.09
C GLU A 35 15.19 19.30 12.89
N ARG A 36 15.13 18.35 11.97
CA ARG A 36 14.19 18.40 10.84
C ARG A 36 12.75 18.24 11.30
N ALA A 37 12.50 17.33 12.24
CA ALA A 37 11.16 17.15 12.82
C ALA A 37 10.70 18.38 13.62
N GLU A 38 11.60 19.07 14.32
CA GLU A 38 11.31 20.34 14.99
C GLU A 38 10.93 21.45 14.00
N ARG A 39 11.71 21.59 12.92
CA ARG A 39 11.36 22.53 11.84
C ARG A 39 10.00 22.23 11.22
N LEU A 40 9.71 20.95 10.98
CA LEU A 40 8.41 20.52 10.46
C LEU A 40 7.28 20.83 11.45
N ALA A 41 7.50 20.60 12.74
CA ALA A 41 6.54 20.90 13.80
C ALA A 41 6.20 22.38 13.85
N ILE A 42 7.22 23.26 13.78
CA ILE A 42 7.05 24.72 13.73
C ILE A 42 6.26 25.13 12.47
N ALA A 43 6.66 24.62 11.30
CA ALA A 43 6.04 24.99 10.02
C ALA A 43 4.56 24.58 9.93
N THR A 44 4.18 23.48 10.59
CA THR A 44 2.82 22.93 10.56
C THR A 44 1.97 23.29 11.78
N GLY A 45 2.57 23.94 12.79
CA GLY A 45 1.88 24.32 14.02
C GLY A 45 1.47 23.14 14.92
N VAL A 46 2.12 21.98 14.77
CA VAL A 46 1.84 20.77 15.57
C VAL A 46 2.95 20.50 16.58
N ASN A 47 2.69 19.62 17.54
CA ASN A 47 3.74 19.20 18.48
C ASN A 47 4.76 18.25 17.81
N LEU A 48 5.97 18.19 18.37
CA LEU A 48 7.07 17.39 17.84
C LEU A 48 6.71 15.91 17.66
N SER A 49 6.00 15.31 18.63
CA SER A 49 5.61 13.90 18.54
C SER A 49 4.62 13.63 17.40
N SER A 50 3.73 14.58 17.08
CA SER A 50 2.83 14.49 15.93
C SER A 50 3.57 14.67 14.62
N ALA A 51 4.53 15.61 14.55
CA ALA A 51 5.38 15.78 13.37
C ALA A 51 6.21 14.52 13.07
N VAL A 52 6.79 13.90 14.11
CA VAL A 52 7.51 12.62 13.99
C VAL A 52 6.57 11.49 13.57
N ALA A 53 5.38 11.40 14.15
CA ALA A 53 4.39 10.38 13.77
C ALA A 53 3.95 10.53 12.31
N GLN A 54 3.74 11.76 11.84
CA GLN A 54 3.37 12.05 10.46
C GLN A 54 4.49 11.68 9.48
N ALA A 55 5.75 12.05 9.80
CA ALA A 55 6.90 11.68 8.98
C ALA A 55 7.09 10.16 8.90
N LEU A 56 6.89 9.45 10.02
CA LEU A 56 6.92 7.98 10.06
C LEU A 56 5.79 7.36 9.22
N GLU A 57 4.57 7.89 9.34
CA GLU A 57 3.43 7.39 8.59
C GLU A 57 3.62 7.57 7.08
N GLU A 58 4.12 8.72 6.65
CA GLU A 58 4.42 9.00 5.24
C GLU A 58 5.52 8.06 4.70
N GLY A 59 6.59 7.85 5.48
CA GLY A 59 7.66 6.92 5.15
C GLY A 59 7.17 5.46 5.04
N LEU A 60 6.36 5.00 5.99
CA LEU A 60 5.80 3.65 5.99
C LEU A 60 4.79 3.44 4.85
N ARG A 61 3.97 4.45 4.52
CA ARG A 61 3.07 4.40 3.36
C ARG A 61 3.87 4.25 2.07
N SER A 62 4.92 5.05 1.90
CA SER A 62 5.81 4.99 0.74
C SER A 62 6.48 3.62 0.62
N HIS A 63 7.00 3.08 1.72
CA HIS A 63 7.62 1.75 1.75
C HIS A 63 6.61 0.64 1.40
N SER A 64 5.40 0.70 1.95
CA SER A 64 4.34 -0.28 1.65
C SER A 64 3.91 -0.27 0.18
N ALA A 65 4.02 0.88 -0.49
CA ALA A 65 3.70 1.00 -1.90
C ALA A 65 4.75 0.30 -2.77
N VAL A 66 6.03 0.42 -2.41
CA VAL A 66 7.14 -0.30 -3.04
C VAL A 66 7.04 -1.81 -2.78
N GLU A 67 6.78 -2.23 -1.54
CA GLU A 67 6.61 -3.66 -1.23
C GLU A 67 5.45 -4.29 -2.03
N ARG A 68 4.34 -3.55 -2.20
CA ARG A 68 3.20 -4.00 -3.01
C ARG A 68 3.57 -4.13 -4.49
N SER A 69 4.28 -3.16 -5.06
CA SER A 69 4.67 -3.24 -6.48
C SER A 69 5.64 -4.40 -6.72
N GLU A 70 6.60 -4.60 -5.83
CA GLU A 70 7.50 -5.74 -5.90
C GLU A 70 6.77 -7.07 -5.71
N GLN A 71 5.77 -7.15 -4.82
CA GLN A 71 4.99 -8.35 -4.63
C GLN A 71 4.15 -8.68 -5.88
N VAL A 72 3.59 -7.68 -6.54
CA VAL A 72 2.88 -7.85 -7.82
C VAL A 72 3.84 -8.35 -8.90
N LEU A 73 5.04 -7.76 -9.01
CA LEU A 73 6.05 -8.19 -9.98
C LEU A 73 6.53 -9.62 -9.70
N ARG A 74 6.73 -9.99 -8.42
CA ARG A 74 7.07 -11.37 -8.02
C ARG A 74 5.95 -12.34 -8.38
N ASN A 75 4.69 -11.98 -8.14
CA ASN A 75 3.54 -12.80 -8.50
C ASN A 75 3.41 -12.97 -10.01
N TYR A 76 3.62 -11.90 -10.79
CA TYR A 76 3.65 -11.94 -12.24
C TYR A 76 4.75 -12.89 -12.74
N ARG A 77 5.99 -12.67 -12.31
CA ARG A 77 7.12 -13.57 -12.65
C ARG A 77 6.84 -15.01 -12.27
N LYS A 78 6.22 -15.26 -11.11
CA LYS A 78 5.87 -16.61 -10.66
C LYS A 78 4.79 -17.26 -11.52
N ALA A 79 3.76 -16.50 -11.92
CA ALA A 79 2.69 -16.99 -12.78
C ALA A 79 3.18 -17.35 -14.18
N PHE A 80 4.21 -16.64 -14.67
CA PHE A 80 4.73 -16.81 -16.02
C PHE A 80 6.14 -17.43 -16.09
N LEU A 81 6.61 -18.05 -15.01
CA LEU A 81 7.91 -18.72 -14.90
C LEU A 81 8.11 -19.87 -15.93
N GLY A 82 7.03 -20.37 -16.52
CA GLY A 82 7.04 -21.42 -17.53
C GLY A 82 7.06 -20.93 -18.99
N PHE A 83 7.01 -19.62 -19.22
CA PHE A 83 7.08 -19.03 -20.55
C PHE A 83 8.48 -18.50 -20.83
N THR A 84 8.94 -18.70 -22.06
CA THR A 84 10.18 -18.09 -22.57
C THR A 84 10.00 -16.58 -22.74
N GLU A 85 11.11 -15.84 -22.80
CA GLU A 85 11.09 -14.37 -22.94
C GLU A 85 10.35 -13.93 -24.22
N ASP A 86 10.44 -14.72 -25.30
CA ASP A 86 9.70 -14.52 -26.55
C ASP A 86 8.18 -14.76 -26.41
N GLU A 87 7.76 -15.72 -25.59
CA GLU A 87 6.34 -16.00 -25.33
C GLU A 87 5.71 -14.98 -24.38
N LEU A 88 6.51 -14.42 -23.46
CA LEU A 88 6.12 -13.29 -22.61
C LEU A 88 5.87 -12.02 -23.43
N LEU A 89 6.71 -11.75 -24.45
CA LEU A 89 6.52 -10.62 -25.35
C LEU A 89 5.17 -10.71 -26.11
N ILE A 90 4.80 -11.90 -26.56
CA ILE A 90 3.50 -12.14 -27.20
C ILE A 90 2.35 -11.91 -26.21
N LEU A 91 2.49 -12.35 -24.96
CA LEU A 91 1.49 -12.21 -23.91
C LEU A 91 1.27 -10.73 -23.51
N ASP A 92 2.36 -9.95 -23.50
CA ASP A 92 2.35 -8.50 -23.25
C ASP A 92 1.89 -7.69 -24.49
N GLY A 93 1.52 -8.36 -25.58
CA GLY A 93 1.00 -7.74 -26.80
C GLY A 93 2.07 -7.09 -27.67
N VAL A 94 3.35 -7.38 -27.42
CA VAL A 94 4.47 -6.95 -28.26
C VAL A 94 4.60 -7.93 -29.42
N ALA A 95 4.25 -7.49 -30.62
CA ALA A 95 4.43 -8.31 -31.81
C ALA A 95 5.95 -8.53 -32.03
N PRO A 96 6.43 -9.79 -32.09
CA PRO A 96 7.82 -10.04 -32.44
C PRO A 96 8.05 -9.54 -33.88
N GLU A 97 9.12 -8.77 -34.10
CA GLU A 97 9.43 -8.27 -35.43
C GLU A 97 9.53 -9.44 -36.41
N SER A 98 8.67 -9.40 -37.44
CA SER A 98 8.62 -10.41 -38.47
C SER A 98 9.99 -10.52 -39.15
N LYS A 99 10.66 -11.66 -38.98
CA LYS A 99 11.84 -11.98 -39.79
C LYS A 99 11.45 -11.88 -41.28
N PRO A 100 12.28 -11.26 -42.13
CA PRO A 100 12.00 -11.17 -43.55
C PRO A 100 11.95 -12.58 -44.15
N ASP A 101 10.87 -12.82 -44.89
CA ASP A 101 10.56 -14.05 -45.60
C ASP A 101 11.75 -14.50 -46.46
N ARG A 102 12.40 -15.61 -46.08
CA ARG A 102 13.38 -16.29 -46.93
C ARG A 102 12.66 -17.31 -47.80
N ARG A 103 11.96 -16.81 -48.81
CA ARG A 103 11.63 -17.56 -50.02
C ARG A 103 12.01 -16.70 -51.22
N ALA A 104 13.24 -16.93 -51.69
CA ALA A 104 13.70 -16.64 -53.04
C ALA A 104 13.88 -17.99 -53.75
#